data_AF-A0A8T0PRJ1-F1
#
_entry.id   AF-A0A8T0PRJ1-F1
#
_cell.length_a   1.000
_cell.length_b   1.000
_cell.length_c   1.000
_cell.angle_alpha   90.00
_cell.angle_beta   90.00
_cell.angle_gamma   90.00
#
_symmetry.space_group_name_H-M   'P 1'
#
loop_
_entity.id
_entity.type
_entity.pdbx_description
1 polymer ?
#
loop_
_entity_poly.entity_id
_entity_poly.type
_entity_poly.pdbx_seq_one_letter_code
_entity_poly.pdbx_strand_id
1 'polypeptide(L)' 'MHVCIYPIYIRSYHWILLILSVETGNLIVFDSMRNPKSAIQHILDPLNRVWKKL' A
#
# COMPACT_ATOMS: atom_id res chain seq x y z
N MET A 1 12.79 8.00 -11.95
CA MET A 1 11.75 7.83 -10.92
C MET A 1 10.43 7.43 -11.55
N HIS A 2 10.11 6.13 -11.57
CA HIS A 2 8.79 5.64 -11.97
C HIS A 2 8.01 5.26 -10.71
N VAL A 3 6.85 5.89 -10.53
CA VAL A 3 6.01 5.75 -9.33
C VAL A 3 4.61 5.36 -9.77
N CYS A 4 4.12 4.26 -9.22
CA CYS A 4 2.72 3.84 -9.40
C CYS A 4 1.92 4.19 -8.14
N ILE A 5 0.78 4.87 -8.33
CA ILE A 5 -0.08 5.37 -7.26
C ILE A 5 -1.39 4.59 -7.28
N TYR A 6 -1.76 3.98 -6.16
CA TYR A 6 -3.02 3.23 -6.00
C TYR A 6 -3.82 3.73 -4.80
N PRO A 7 -4.98 4.36 -5.01
CA PRO A 7 -5.89 4.70 -3.92
C PRO A 7 -6.69 3.47 -3.49
N ILE A 8 -6.70 3.16 -2.19
CA ILE A 8 -7.54 2.10 -1.63
C ILE A 8 -8.58 2.72 -0.70
N TYR A 9 -9.84 2.40 -0.98
CA TYR A 9 -10.96 2.71 -0.10
C TYR A 9 -11.11 1.60 0.95
N ILE A 10 -11.09 1.99 2.22
CA ILE A 10 -11.43 1.11 3.34
C ILE A 10 -12.68 1.67 4.00
N ARG A 11 -13.62 0.77 4.37
CA ARG A 11 -14.93 1.10 4.99
C ARG A 11 -14.84 2.31 5.93
N SER A 12 -15.86 3.18 5.86
CA SER A 12 -16.00 4.44 6.61
C SER A 12 -15.34 5.68 6.00
N TYR A 13 -15.35 5.83 4.66
CA TYR A 13 -14.84 7.03 3.96
C TYR A 13 -13.36 7.34 4.21
N HIS A 14 -12.57 6.32 4.50
CA HIS A 14 -11.13 6.46 4.73
C HIS A 14 -10.34 5.97 3.51
N TRP A 15 -9.40 6.81 3.08
CA TRP A 15 -8.51 6.52 1.96
C TRP A 15 -7.09 6.27 2.45
N ILE A 16 -6.49 5.21 1.92
CA ILE A 16 -5.08 4.90 2.11
C ILE A 16 -4.39 5.05 0.76
N LEU A 17 -3.27 5.77 0.77
CA LEU A 17 -2.46 5.98 -0.41
C LEU A 17 -1.31 4.96 -0.41
N LEU A 18 -1.28 4.12 -1.44
CA LEU A 18 -0.19 3.20 -1.70
C LEU A 18 0.71 3.74 -2.80
N ILE A 19 2.01 3.79 -2.52
CA ILE A 19 3.04 4.19 -3.48
C ILE A 19 3.98 3.02 -3.69
N LEU A 20 4.07 2.54 -4.93
CA LEU A 20 5.06 1.56 -5.31
C LEU A 20 6.26 2.28 -5.94
N SER A 21 7.42 2.12 -5.30
CA SER A 21 8.71 2.54 -5.87
C SER A 21 9.26 1.40 -6.71
N VAL A 22 9.18 1.53 -8.04
CA VAL A 22 9.67 0.50 -8.97
C VAL A 22 11.18 0.32 -8.86
N GLU A 23 11.91 1.40 -8.64
CA GLU A 23 13.38 1.39 -8.53
C GLU A 23 13.89 0.61 -7.31
N THR A 24 13.13 0.60 -6.21
CA THR A 24 13.53 -0.05 -4.96
C THR A 24 12.72 -1.31 -4.64
N GLY A 25 11.67 -1.59 -5.40
CA GLY A 25 10.70 -2.66 -5.10
C GLY A 25 9.87 -2.42 -3.84
N ASN A 26 9.97 -1.25 -3.22
CA ASN A 26 9.32 -0.97 -1.94
C ASN A 26 7.89 -0.47 -2.13
N LEU A 27 6.99 -1.00 -1.29
CA LEU A 27 5.64 -0.50 -1.11
C LEU A 27 5.61 0.46 0.09
N ILE A 28 5.29 1.72 -0.17
CA ILE A 28 5.13 2.76 0.84
C ILE A 28 3.63 2.97 1.07
N VAL A 29 3.23 3.06 2.34
CA VAL A 29 1.83 3.14 2.75
C VAL A 29 1.61 4.42 3.54
N PHE A 30 0.69 5.26 3.09
CA PHE A 30 0.26 6.46 3.79
C PHE A 30 -1.19 6.32 4.26
N ASP A 31 -1.36 6.30 5.58
CA ASP A 31 -2.65 6.27 6.27
C ASP A 31 -2.76 7.54 7.13
N SER A 32 -3.72 8.41 6.80
CA SER A 32 -3.96 9.68 7.51
C SER A 32 -4.52 9.50 8.92
N MET A 33 -5.18 8.38 9.20
CA MET A 33 -5.70 8.03 10.53
C MET A 33 -4.67 7.29 11.38
N ARG A 34 -3.51 6.94 10.79
CA ARG A 34 -2.41 6.23 11.46
C ARG A 34 -2.88 4.92 12.11
N ASN A 35 -3.79 4.20 11.45
CA ASN A 35 -4.24 2.92 11.97
C ASN A 35 -3.05 1.96 12.07
N PRO A 36 -3.11 0.99 13.00
CA PRO A 36 -2.08 -0.04 13.06
C PRO A 36 -2.04 -0.80 11.74
N LYS A 37 -0.83 -1.13 11.27
CA LYS A 37 -0.60 -1.85 10.01
C LYS A 37 -1.42 -3.15 9.91
N SER A 38 -1.67 -3.81 11.05
CA SER A 38 -2.51 -5.01 11.14
C SER A 38 -3.92 -4.82 10.56
N ALA A 39 -4.50 -3.61 10.65
CA ALA A 39 -5.83 -3.31 10.12
C ALA A 39 -5.92 -3.48 8.59
N ILE A 40 -4.80 -3.35 7.90
CA ILE A 40 -4.72 -3.37 6.43
C ILE A 40 -3.80 -4.48 5.91
N GLN A 41 -3.27 -5.31 6.81
CA GLN A 41 -2.29 -6.34 6.46
C GLN A 41 -2.82 -7.33 5.42
N HIS A 42 -4.12 -7.65 5.50
CA HIS A 42 -4.82 -8.50 4.53
C HIS A 42 -4.80 -7.95 3.09
N ILE A 43 -4.64 -6.63 2.92
CA ILE A 43 -4.48 -5.96 1.63
C ILE A 43 -3.01 -5.89 1.23
N LEU A 44 -2.11 -5.64 2.18
CA LEU A 44 -0.67 -5.52 1.94
C LEU A 44 0.00 -6.84 1.60
N ASP A 45 -0.46 -7.96 2.16
CA ASP A 45 0.15 -9.28 1.97
C ASP A 45 0.12 -9.76 0.51
N PRO A 46 -1.03 -9.73 -0.20
CA PRO A 46 -1.06 -10.07 -1.63
C PRO A 46 -0.17 -9.18 -2.47
N LEU A 47 -0.16 -7.87 -2.20
CA LEU A 47 0.66 -6.91 -2.93
C LEU A 47 2.15 -7.24 -2.75
N ASN A 48 2.62 -7.40 -1.52
CA ASN A 48 4.01 -7.77 -1.26
C ASN A 48 4.41 -9.11 -1.89
N ARG A 49 3.51 -10.08 -2.00
CA ARG A 49 3.79 -11.37 -2.66
C ARG A 49 3.96 -11.23 -4.17
N VAL A 50 3.16 -10.39 -4.82
CA VAL A 50 3.27 -10.11 -6.25
C VAL A 50 4.58 -9.36 -6.52
N TRP A 51 4.88 -8.34 -5.71
CA TRP A 51 6.04 -7.47 -5.95
C TRP A 51 7.37 -8.09 -5.55
N LYS A 52 7.45 -8.98 -4.55
CA LYS A 52 8.69 -9.73 -4.25
C LYS A 52 9.13 -10.68 -5.38
N LYS A 53 8.25 -10.97 -6.34
CA LYS A 53 8.53 -11.86 -7.47
C LYS A 53 8.95 -11.11 -8.73
N LEU A 54 8.90 -9.78 -8.72
CA LEU A 54 9.39 -8.90 -9.78
C LEU A 54 10.77 -8.39 -9.41
#